data_AF-A0A3M2ZG03-F1
#
_entry.id   AF-A0A3M2ZG03-F1
#
_cell.length_a   1.000
_cell.length_b   1.000
_cell.length_c   1.000
_cell.angle_alpha   90.00
_cell.angle_beta   90.00
_cell.angle_gamma   90.00
#
_symmetry.space_group_name_H-M   'P 1'
#
loop_
_entity.id
_entity.type
_entity.pdbx_description
1 polymer ?
#
loop_
_entity_poly.entity_id
_entity_poly.type
_entity_poly.pdbx_seq_one_letter_code
_entity_poly.pdbx_strand_id
1 'polypeptide(L)' 'MRDGVHREYKVIALSDANAAMDYPDVGFGAVSAEEVQRISLTTIAYEFGEVTTTADVIRRIEGA' A
#
# COMPACT_ATOMS: atom_id res chain seq x y z
N MET A 1 2.40 -5.96 -5.91
CA MET A 1 2.61 -6.34 -4.49
C MET A 1 2.47 -7.84 -4.28
N ARG A 2 1.25 -8.40 -4.28
CA ARG A 2 0.98 -9.84 -4.00
C ARG A 2 1.81 -10.80 -4.88
N ASP A 3 1.81 -10.59 -6.19
CA ASP A 3 2.59 -11.39 -7.14
C ASP A 3 4.11 -11.33 -6.91
N GLY A 4 4.60 -10.19 -6.41
CA GLY A 4 6.02 -10.00 -6.10
C GLY A 4 6.41 -10.82 -4.87
N VAL A 5 5.65 -10.72 -3.78
CA VAL A 5 5.97 -11.48 -2.57
C VAL A 5 5.81 -13.00 -2.77
N HIS A 6 4.85 -13.46 -3.59
CA HIS A 6 4.75 -14.89 -3.98
C HIS A 6 5.88 -15.36 -4.91
N ARG A 7 6.70 -14.44 -5.41
CA ARG A 7 7.93 -14.70 -6.17
C ARG A 7 9.18 -14.37 -5.34
N GLU A 8 9.03 -14.35 -4.01
CA GLU A 8 10.09 -14.11 -3.03
C GLU A 8 10.74 -12.72 -3.11
N TYR A 9 10.12 -11.74 -3.78
CA TYR A 9 10.59 -10.37 -3.71
C TYR A 9 10.31 -9.78 -2.32
N LYS A 10 11.28 -9.05 -1.78
CA LYS A 10 11.09 -8.16 -0.64
C LYS A 10 10.49 -6.86 -1.14
N VAL A 11 9.28 -6.51 -0.68
CA VAL A 11 8.52 -5.39 -1.24
C VAL A 11 8.29 -4.30 -0.20
N ILE A 12 8.42 -3.05 -0.64
CA ILE A 12 8.08 -1.83 0.12
C ILE A 12 6.98 -1.10 -0.65
N ALA A 13 5.85 -0.83 0.00
CA ALA A 13 4.82 0.08 -0.51
C ALA A 13 4.96 1.47 0.14
N LEU A 14 4.85 2.51 -0.68
CA LEU A 14 4.92 3.90 -0.23
C LEU A 14 3.51 4.43 0.06
N SER A 15 3.23 4.73 1.31
CA SER A 15 1.89 5.14 1.78
C SER A 15 1.41 6.46 1.19
N ASP A 16 2.36 7.34 0.85
CA ASP A 16 2.18 8.70 0.35
C ASP A 16 2.41 8.84 -1.16
N ALA A 17 2.65 7.73 -1.87
CA ALA A 17 2.91 7.73 -3.32
C ALA A 17 2.14 6.64 -4.09
N ASN A 18 1.05 6.12 -3.51
CA ASN A 18 0.08 5.25 -4.20
C ASN A 18 -1.31 5.89 -4.07
N ALA A 19 -2.07 5.96 -5.17
CA ALA A 19 -3.41 6.55 -5.18
C ALA A 19 -4.48 5.47 -5.36
N ALA A 20 -5.47 5.46 -4.46
CA ALA A 20 -6.70 4.69 -4.62
C ALA A 20 -7.78 5.52 -5.36
N MET A 21 -8.93 4.88 -5.63
CA MET A 21 -10.11 5.54 -6.20
C MET A 21 -11.35 5.16 -5.40
N ASP A 22 -12.40 5.97 -5.51
CA ASP A 22 -13.72 5.65 -4.98
C ASP A 22 -14.35 4.48 -5.75
N TYR A 23 -15.14 3.66 -5.05
CA TYR A 23 -16.01 2.67 -5.68
C TYR A 23 -17.48 3.07 -5.49
N PRO A 24 -18.30 3.00 -6.57
CA PRO A 24 -19.74 3.12 -6.43
C PRO A 24 -20.29 1.95 -5.60
N ASP A 25 -21.47 2.14 -5.03
CA ASP A 25 -22.17 1.05 -4.39
C ASP A 25 -22.56 -0.02 -5.42
N VAL A 26 -22.15 -1.26 -5.16
CA VAL A 26 -22.47 -2.45 -5.97
C VAL A 26 -23.28 -3.50 -5.20
N GLY A 27 -23.92 -3.10 -4.10
CA GLY A 27 -24.73 -3.95 -3.20
C GLY A 27 -24.17 -4.09 -1.79
N PHE A 28 -23.11 -3.34 -1.44
CA PHE A 28 -22.41 -3.42 -0.14
C PHE A 28 -22.11 -2.04 0.47
N GLY A 29 -22.67 -0.97 -0.09
CA GLY A 29 -22.33 0.41 0.24
C GLY A 29 -21.25 0.97 -0.68
N ALA A 30 -21.29 2.28 -0.92
CA ALA A 30 -20.20 2.99 -1.57
C ALA A 30 -18.95 2.97 -0.67
N VAL A 31 -17.76 2.95 -1.27
CA VAL A 31 -16.48 2.93 -0.53
C VAL A 31 -15.59 4.05 -1.04
N SER A 32 -15.11 4.88 -0.12
CA SER A 32 -14.23 6.01 -0.46
C SER A 32 -12.81 5.55 -0.80
N ALA A 33 -12.08 6.35 -1.59
CA ALA A 33 -10.67 6.16 -1.89
C ALA A 33 -9.82 6.10 -0.61
N GLU A 34 -10.17 6.89 0.41
CA GLU A 34 -9.50 6.87 1.72
C GLU A 34 -9.67 5.51 2.43
N GLU A 35 -10.88 4.95 2.43
CA GLU A 35 -11.13 3.64 3.03
C GLU A 35 -10.41 2.52 2.27
N VAL A 36 -10.42 2.57 0.94
CA VAL A 36 -9.65 1.64 0.09
C VAL A 36 -8.17 1.71 0.43
N GLN A 37 -7.61 2.93 0.50
CA GLN A 37 -6.20 3.16 0.82
C GLN A 37 -5.86 2.61 2.22
N ARG A 38 -6.67 2.94 3.23
CA ARG A 38 -6.47 2.52 4.62
C ARG A 38 -6.44 0.99 4.75
N ILE A 39 -7.40 0.30 4.14
CA ILE A 39 -7.50 -1.17 4.21
C ILE A 39 -6.38 -1.83 3.41
N SER A 40 -6.10 -1.33 2.21
CA SER A 40 -5.03 -1.85 1.34
C SER A 40 -3.67 -1.79 2.04
N LEU A 41 -3.28 -0.62 2.54
CA LEU A 41 -1.99 -0.44 3.22
C LEU A 41 -1.89 -1.25 4.51
N THR A 42 -2.96 -1.33 5.30
CA THR A 42 -3.00 -2.19 6.50
C THR A 42 -2.78 -3.65 6.14
N THR A 43 -3.43 -4.13 5.08
CA THR A 43 -3.27 -5.50 4.59
C THR A 43 -1.86 -5.76 4.08
N ILE A 44 -1.26 -4.81 3.35
CA ILE A 44 0.12 -4.93 2.86
C ILE A 44 1.09 -5.05 4.03
N ALA A 45 0.98 -4.17 5.04
CA ALA A 45 1.86 -4.17 6.21
C ALA A 45 1.78 -5.46 7.03
N TYR A 46 0.63 -6.14 7.02
CA TYR A 46 0.43 -7.38 7.76
C TYR A 46 0.86 -8.61 6.95
N GLU A 47 0.57 -8.67 5.64
CA GLU A 47 0.64 -9.91 4.86
C GLU A 47 1.71 -9.92 3.76
N PHE A 48 2.11 -8.77 3.22
CA PHE A 48 2.81 -8.72 1.93
C PHE A 48 4.15 -7.97 1.92
N GLY A 49 4.50 -7.27 2.99
CA GLY A 49 5.77 -6.58 3.11
C GLY A 49 5.70 -5.34 3.99
N GLU A 50 6.59 -4.39 3.72
CA GLU A 50 6.67 -3.15 4.46
C GLU A 50 5.79 -2.05 3.84
N VAL A 51 5.20 -1.21 4.69
CA VAL A 51 4.64 0.08 4.30
C VAL A 51 5.43 1.20 4.99
N THR A 52 5.94 2.16 4.22
CA THR A 52 6.65 3.34 4.74
C THR A 52 6.34 4.58 3.90
N THR A 53 6.94 5.73 4.22
CA THR A 53 6.80 6.96 3.44
C THR A 53 7.89 7.08 2.37
N THR A 54 7.63 7.91 1.37
CA THR A 54 8.60 8.23 0.32
C THR A 54 9.85 8.88 0.91
N ALA A 55 9.68 9.80 1.87
CA ALA A 55 10.81 10.44 2.55
C ALA A 55 11.70 9.42 3.29
N ASP A 56 11.08 8.42 3.93
CA ASP A 56 11.82 7.41 4.66
C ASP A 56 12.60 6.46 3.74
N VAL A 57 11.98 5.98 2.64
CA VAL A 57 12.69 5.12 1.68
C VAL A 57 13.87 5.85 1.02
N ILE A 58 13.74 7.15 0.74
CA ILE A 58 14.82 7.96 0.17
C ILE A 58 16.01 8.02 1.14
N ARG A 59 15.79 8.32 2.43
CA ARG A 59 16.87 8.33 3.43
C ARG A 59 17.62 7.00 3.50
N ARG A 60 16.89 5.88 3.49
CA ARG A 60 17.47 4.53 3.48
C ARG A 60 18.31 4.25 2.24
N ILE A 61 17.89 4.74 1.07
CA ILE A 61 18.63 4.62 -0.19
C ILE A 61 19.91 5.49 -0.16
N GLU A 62 19.83 6.68 0.42
CA GLU A 62 20.98 7.57 0.61
C GLU A 62 21.99 7.03 1.64
N GLY A 63 21.62 5.99 2.39
CA GLY A 63 22.47 5.36 3.42
C GLY A 63 22.58 6.19 4.70
N ALA A 64 21.59 7.06 4.95
CA ALA A 64 21.52 7.96 6.11
C ALA A 64 20.64 7.40 7.25
#